data_AF-A0A1A3PWW4-F1
#
_entry.id   AF-A0A1A3PWW4-F1
#
_cell.length_a   1.000
_cell.length_b   1.000
_cell.length_c   1.000
_cell.angle_alpha   90.00
_cell.angle_beta   90.00
_cell.angle_gamma   90.00
#
_symmetry.space_group_name_H-M   'P 1'
#
loop_
_entity.id
_entity.type
_entity.pdbx_description
1 polymer ?
#
loop_
_entity_poly.entity_id
_entity_poly.type
_entity_poly.pdbx_seq_one_letter_code
_entity_poly.pdbx_strand_id
1 'polypeptide(L)'
;MPTANYNWRAPKPFNWRRVTVPVTIVALIAVTALVTAFLTRPDPPATPAPQAVPTARALTPLETTAINSLLGLQRTGAHRSAGTITVNGHKFGVQTAFTDDDAAGSGTITAGHTRGDALLDHGVVFIRGDDEFLAALGISGPVPSPPYWVVAGDLLQGKLFYSPTTWTAALLPTPAATIDGNTYTVGANSATLNNGKDISHYNINGVSVDITPGTAAEITATAVQLGAGHGPGAVPTRSASGSWQLPPGPPPPAPPTP
;
A
#
# COMPACT_ATOMS: atom_id res chain seq x y z
N MET A 1 -33.51 116.08 -17.35
CA MET A 1 -32.05 115.87 -17.21
C MET A 1 -31.80 114.98 -16.01
N PRO A 2 -30.68 114.24 -15.84
CA PRO A 2 -29.64 113.77 -16.79
C PRO A 2 -29.36 112.23 -16.65
N THR A 3 -29.03 111.47 -17.70
CA THR A 3 -27.70 110.98 -18.17
C THR A 3 -26.72 110.44 -17.12
N ALA A 4 -26.19 109.21 -17.32
CA ALA A 4 -24.74 108.94 -17.46
C ALA A 4 -24.35 107.44 -17.61
N ASN A 5 -23.44 107.21 -18.57
CA ASN A 5 -22.22 106.37 -18.54
C ASN A 5 -22.26 104.82 -18.50
N TYR A 6 -21.62 104.23 -19.51
CA TYR A 6 -20.92 102.94 -19.45
C TYR A 6 -19.43 103.20 -19.74
N ASN A 7 -18.46 103.11 -18.81
CA ASN A 7 -18.05 102.13 -17.79
C ASN A 7 -17.35 100.88 -18.33
N TRP A 8 -16.09 101.06 -18.73
CA TRP A 8 -15.08 100.00 -18.78
C TRP A 8 -14.88 99.37 -17.39
N ARG A 9 -14.91 98.04 -17.28
CA ARG A 9 -14.81 97.29 -16.01
C ARG A 9 -13.58 96.38 -15.99
N ALA A 10 -12.86 96.38 -14.86
CA ALA A 10 -11.75 95.47 -14.59
C ALA A 10 -12.21 93.98 -14.52
N PRO A 11 -11.35 93.00 -14.85
CA PRO A 11 -11.68 91.57 -14.79
C PRO A 11 -12.05 91.16 -13.36
N LYS A 12 -13.15 90.42 -13.23
CA LYS A 12 -13.62 89.92 -11.93
C LYS A 12 -12.62 88.90 -11.36
N PRO A 13 -12.28 88.96 -10.05
CA PRO A 13 -11.45 87.94 -9.43
C PRO A 13 -12.13 86.57 -9.48
N PHE A 14 -11.37 85.55 -9.88
CA PHE A 14 -11.83 84.17 -10.01
C PHE A 14 -12.27 83.62 -8.65
N ASN A 15 -13.54 83.23 -8.54
CA ASN A 15 -14.14 82.82 -7.27
C ASN A 15 -13.83 81.35 -6.97
N TRP A 16 -12.67 81.12 -6.33
CA TRP A 16 -12.19 79.80 -5.90
C TRP A 16 -13.23 78.98 -5.12
N ARG A 17 -14.15 79.62 -4.38
CA ARG A 17 -15.21 78.92 -3.63
C ARG A 17 -16.12 78.05 -4.51
N ARG A 18 -16.27 78.38 -5.80
CA ARG A 18 -17.06 77.56 -6.73
C ARG A 18 -16.39 76.23 -7.10
N VAL A 19 -15.09 76.10 -6.87
CA VAL A 19 -14.33 74.87 -7.12
C VAL A 19 -14.12 74.09 -5.83
N THR A 20 -13.81 74.76 -4.72
CA THR A 20 -13.48 74.08 -3.47
C THR A 20 -14.68 73.32 -2.92
N VAL A 21 -15.87 73.93 -2.87
CA VAL A 21 -17.07 73.33 -2.28
C VAL A 21 -17.48 71.99 -2.92
N PRO A 22 -17.60 71.85 -4.25
CA PRO A 22 -17.97 70.57 -4.85
C PRO A 22 -16.90 69.48 -4.63
N VAL A 23 -15.61 69.84 -4.63
CA VAL A 23 -14.53 68.87 -4.37
C VAL A 23 -14.61 68.32 -2.94
N THR A 24 -14.86 69.17 -1.95
CA THR A 24 -14.99 68.72 -0.56
C THR A 24 -16.20 67.81 -0.36
N ILE A 25 -17.32 68.08 -1.05
CA ILE A 25 -18.53 67.24 -0.96
C ILE A 25 -18.27 65.86 -1.55
N VAL A 26 -17.62 65.76 -2.72
CA VAL A 26 -17.28 64.48 -3.34
C VAL A 26 -16.33 63.66 -2.45
N ALA A 27 -15.33 64.32 -1.86
CA ALA A 27 -14.42 63.67 -0.91
C ALA A 27 -15.16 63.12 0.33
N LEU A 28 -16.12 63.88 0.87
CA LEU A 28 -16.90 63.45 2.03
C LEU A 28 -17.78 62.23 1.71
N ILE A 29 -18.43 62.22 0.54
CA ILE A 29 -19.25 61.09 0.09
C ILE A 29 -18.39 59.84 -0.09
N ALA A 30 -17.20 59.97 -0.69
CA ALA A 30 -16.29 58.85 -0.90
C ALA A 30 -15.80 58.24 0.42
N VAL A 31 -15.44 59.06 1.42
CA VAL A 31 -15.04 58.58 2.75
C VAL A 31 -16.22 57.86 3.43
N THR A 32 -17.42 58.43 3.35
CA THR A 32 -18.60 57.83 3.98
C THR A 32 -18.92 56.46 3.37
N ALA A 33 -18.91 56.35 2.03
CA ALA A 33 -19.15 55.09 1.33
C ALA A 33 -18.10 54.02 1.67
N LEU A 34 -16.83 54.41 1.81
CA LEU A 34 -15.75 53.48 2.14
C LEU A 34 -15.85 52.97 3.58
N VAL A 35 -16.22 53.84 4.53
CA VAL A 35 -16.51 53.46 5.93
C VAL A 35 -17.72 52.53 6.00
N THR A 36 -18.81 52.85 5.28
CA THR A 36 -19.99 51.97 5.25
C THR A 36 -19.65 50.61 4.66
N ALA A 37 -18.92 50.54 3.54
CA ALA A 37 -18.52 49.28 2.93
C ALA A 37 -17.61 48.42 3.82
N PHE A 38 -16.78 49.05 4.66
CA PHE A 38 -15.94 48.33 5.63
C PHE A 38 -16.75 47.83 6.82
N LEU A 39 -17.71 48.61 7.31
CA LEU A 39 -18.54 48.27 8.47
C LEU A 39 -19.66 47.29 8.15
N THR A 40 -20.10 47.19 6.89
CA THR A 40 -21.20 46.28 6.47
C THR A 40 -20.71 45.00 5.79
N ARG A 41 -19.40 44.69 5.84
CA ARG A 41 -18.91 43.38 5.37
C ARG A 41 -19.60 42.27 6.15
N PRO A 42 -20.38 41.39 5.49
CA PRO A 42 -20.93 40.20 6.15
C PRO A 42 -19.77 39.30 6.59
N ASP A 43 -19.86 38.75 7.79
CA ASP A 43 -18.94 37.71 8.21
C ASP A 43 -18.96 36.56 7.19
N PRO A 44 -17.81 36.03 6.78
CA PRO A 44 -17.79 34.85 5.93
C PRO A 44 -18.59 33.74 6.62
N PRO A 45 -19.41 32.97 5.88
CA PRO A 45 -20.19 31.88 6.45
C PRO A 45 -19.25 30.97 7.24
N ALA A 46 -19.65 30.59 8.46
CA ALA A 46 -18.88 29.70 9.31
C ALA A 46 -18.44 28.49 8.49
N THR A 47 -17.13 28.25 8.43
CA THR A 47 -16.59 27.04 7.82
C THR A 47 -17.29 25.85 8.45
N PRO A 48 -17.82 24.88 7.66
CA PRO A 48 -18.36 23.66 8.22
C PRO A 48 -17.32 23.06 9.17
N ALA A 49 -17.75 22.69 10.39
CA ALA A 49 -16.86 22.04 11.34
C ALA A 49 -16.15 20.88 10.62
N PRO A 50 -14.83 20.68 10.82
CA PRO A 50 -14.13 19.53 10.28
C PRO A 50 -14.95 18.28 10.61
N GLN A 51 -15.25 17.46 9.60
CA GLN A 51 -15.95 16.20 9.84
C GLN A 51 -15.16 15.43 10.90
N ALA A 52 -15.85 14.93 11.93
CA ALA A 52 -15.21 14.13 12.96
C ALA A 52 -14.47 12.99 12.26
N VAL A 53 -13.15 12.95 12.44
CA VAL A 53 -12.33 11.83 11.97
C VAL A 53 -12.95 10.56 12.55
N PRO A 54 -13.18 9.51 11.75
CA PRO A 54 -13.63 8.24 12.30
C PRO A 54 -12.73 7.89 13.49
N THR A 55 -13.34 7.68 14.65
CA THR A 55 -12.61 7.31 15.86
C THR A 55 -12.70 5.80 15.96
N ALA A 56 -11.54 5.15 16.14
CA ALA A 56 -11.49 3.71 16.37
C ALA A 56 -12.52 3.29 17.43
N ARG A 57 -13.36 2.30 17.10
CA ARG A 57 -14.43 1.81 17.97
C ARG A 57 -14.43 0.29 18.02
N ALA A 58 -14.99 -0.26 19.10
CA ALA A 58 -15.22 -1.70 19.21
C ALA A 58 -16.20 -2.19 18.13
N LEU A 59 -16.05 -3.45 17.72
CA LEU A 59 -16.96 -4.11 16.78
C LEU A 59 -18.37 -4.26 17.39
N THR A 60 -19.37 -3.97 16.58
CA THR A 60 -20.75 -4.42 16.83
C THR A 60 -20.89 -5.93 16.55
N PRO A 61 -21.96 -6.60 17.03
CA PRO A 61 -22.22 -8.00 16.69
C PRO A 61 -22.39 -8.24 15.18
N LEU A 62 -22.98 -7.29 14.47
CA LEU A 62 -23.14 -7.36 13.01
C LEU A 62 -21.78 -7.25 12.31
N GLU A 63 -20.94 -6.30 12.70
CA GLU A 63 -19.58 -6.17 12.15
C GLU A 63 -18.73 -7.40 12.47
N THR A 64 -18.86 -7.99 13.67
CA THR A 64 -18.20 -9.24 14.04
C THR A 64 -18.60 -10.38 13.08
N THR A 65 -19.88 -10.50 12.76
CA THR A 65 -20.39 -11.52 11.83
C THR A 65 -19.91 -11.25 10.40
N ALA A 66 -19.91 -10.00 9.98
CA ALA A 66 -19.41 -9.59 8.66
C ALA A 66 -17.91 -9.88 8.50
N ILE A 67 -17.10 -9.55 9.51
CA ILE A 67 -15.65 -9.84 9.49
C ILE A 67 -15.41 -11.35 9.45
N ASN A 68 -16.10 -12.14 10.27
CA ASN A 68 -15.99 -13.60 10.19
C ASN A 68 -16.36 -14.15 8.80
N SER A 69 -17.35 -13.56 8.14
CA SER A 69 -17.75 -13.95 6.78
C SER A 69 -16.67 -13.59 5.75
N LEU A 70 -16.10 -12.38 5.84
CA LEU A 70 -14.99 -11.95 4.99
C LEU A 70 -13.75 -12.84 5.16
N LEU A 71 -13.37 -13.14 6.41
CA LEU A 71 -12.28 -14.07 6.70
C LEU A 71 -12.58 -15.48 6.19
N GLY A 72 -13.84 -15.91 6.24
CA GLY A 72 -14.28 -17.17 5.66
C GLY A 72 -14.08 -17.25 4.15
N LEU A 73 -14.48 -16.20 3.42
CA LEU A 73 -14.26 -16.11 1.97
C LEU A 73 -12.77 -16.17 1.61
N GLN A 74 -11.94 -15.53 2.43
CA GLN A 74 -10.50 -15.46 2.22
C GLN A 74 -9.77 -16.79 2.45
N ARG A 75 -10.33 -17.69 3.26
CA ARG A 75 -9.78 -19.04 3.45
C ARG A 75 -9.98 -19.94 2.24
N THR A 76 -10.96 -19.62 1.40
CA THR A 76 -11.36 -20.46 0.26
C THR A 76 -11.02 -19.71 -1.02
N GLY A 77 -9.86 -19.99 -1.59
CA GLY A 77 -9.44 -19.32 -2.80
C GLY A 77 -7.94 -19.18 -2.96
N ALA A 78 -7.52 -19.15 -4.22
CA ALA A 78 -6.15 -18.85 -4.60
C ALA A 78 -5.89 -17.35 -4.45
N HIS A 79 -4.70 -16.97 -3.98
CA HIS A 79 -4.35 -15.58 -3.69
C HIS A 79 -3.12 -15.14 -4.47
N ARG A 80 -3.11 -13.89 -4.89
CA ARG A 80 -1.90 -13.16 -5.26
C ARG A 80 -1.62 -12.12 -4.18
N SER A 81 -0.39 -12.09 -3.69
CA SER A 81 0.04 -11.13 -2.68
C SER A 81 1.26 -10.35 -3.15
N ALA A 82 1.32 -9.07 -2.80
CA ALA A 82 2.46 -8.22 -3.07
C ALA A 82 2.71 -7.28 -1.90
N GLY A 83 3.96 -7.15 -1.49
CA GLY A 83 4.32 -6.28 -0.38
C GLY A 83 5.63 -6.70 0.24
N THR A 84 5.67 -6.81 1.56
CA THR A 84 6.91 -6.98 2.30
C THR A 84 6.78 -7.94 3.47
N ILE A 85 7.85 -8.68 3.73
CA ILE A 85 7.99 -9.52 4.92
C ILE A 85 9.18 -9.04 5.75
N THR A 86 9.03 -9.10 7.06
CA THR A 86 10.07 -8.70 8.02
C THR A 86 10.49 -9.91 8.86
N VAL A 87 11.77 -10.25 8.81
CA VAL A 87 12.37 -11.40 9.49
C VAL A 87 13.68 -10.96 10.12
N ASN A 88 13.85 -11.18 11.43
CA ASN A 88 15.06 -10.82 12.17
C ASN A 88 15.53 -9.36 11.96
N GLY A 89 14.59 -8.42 11.80
CA GLY A 89 14.91 -7.01 11.53
C GLY A 89 15.20 -6.66 10.07
N HIS A 90 15.27 -7.65 9.18
CA HIS A 90 15.44 -7.47 7.74
C HIS A 90 14.09 -7.44 7.02
N LYS A 91 13.98 -6.57 6.03
CA LYS A 91 12.77 -6.39 5.23
C LYS A 91 13.02 -6.89 3.80
N PHE A 92 12.16 -7.78 3.33
CA PHE A 92 12.22 -8.36 2.00
C PHE A 92 10.97 -7.97 1.22
N GLY A 93 11.13 -7.64 -0.06
CA GLY A 93 10.01 -7.47 -0.98
C GLY A 93 9.50 -8.83 -1.43
N VAL A 94 8.19 -9.00 -1.55
CA VAL A 94 7.58 -10.25 -2.01
C VAL A 94 6.50 -9.97 -3.04
N GLN A 95 6.42 -10.83 -4.04
CA GLN A 95 5.30 -10.94 -4.97
C GLN A 95 5.03 -12.41 -5.15
N THR A 96 3.92 -12.93 -4.62
CA THR A 96 3.62 -14.36 -4.60
C THR A 96 2.21 -14.63 -5.08
N ALA A 97 1.99 -15.84 -5.58
CA ALA A 97 0.70 -16.40 -5.90
C ALA A 97 0.66 -17.82 -5.33
N PHE A 98 -0.36 -18.17 -4.54
CA PHE A 98 -0.48 -19.48 -3.90
C PHE A 98 -1.92 -19.93 -3.76
N THR A 99 -2.12 -21.25 -3.78
CA THR A 99 -3.40 -21.88 -3.49
C THR A 99 -3.70 -21.83 -1.99
N ASP A 100 -4.97 -21.94 -1.63
CA ASP A 100 -5.45 -21.94 -0.24
C ASP A 100 -5.04 -23.17 0.56
N ASP A 101 -4.84 -24.29 -0.12
CA ASP A 101 -4.42 -25.58 0.46
C ASP A 101 -2.90 -25.74 0.56
N ASP A 102 -2.14 -24.69 0.27
CA ASP A 102 -0.67 -24.69 0.22
C ASP A 102 -0.07 -25.75 -0.72
N ALA A 103 -0.87 -26.28 -1.66
CA ALA A 103 -0.43 -27.31 -2.60
C ALA A 103 0.54 -26.75 -3.64
N ALA A 104 0.26 -25.55 -4.16
CA ALA A 104 1.08 -24.93 -5.18
C ALA A 104 1.16 -23.41 -5.01
N GLY A 105 2.32 -22.86 -5.30
CA GLY A 105 2.50 -21.43 -5.37
C GLY A 105 3.83 -21.05 -6.00
N SER A 106 3.95 -19.79 -6.37
CA SER A 106 5.14 -19.28 -7.00
C SER A 106 5.26 -17.78 -6.80
N GLY A 107 6.46 -17.24 -6.95
CA GLY A 107 6.65 -15.81 -6.79
C GLY A 107 8.09 -15.41 -6.88
N THR A 108 8.35 -14.18 -6.44
CA THR A 108 9.69 -13.63 -6.36
C THR A 108 9.91 -12.94 -5.04
N ILE A 109 11.16 -12.93 -4.61
CA ILE A 109 11.64 -12.28 -3.40
C ILE A 109 12.70 -11.26 -3.81
N THR A 110 12.64 -10.08 -3.21
CA THR A 110 13.65 -9.04 -3.36
C THR A 110 14.38 -8.84 -2.04
N ALA A 111 15.70 -8.98 -2.06
CA ALA A 111 16.60 -8.76 -0.92
C ALA A 111 17.63 -7.68 -1.29
N GLY A 112 17.51 -6.49 -0.68
CA GLY A 112 18.30 -5.33 -1.09
C GLY A 112 18.01 -4.95 -2.54
N HIS A 113 19.01 -5.07 -3.42
CA HIS A 113 18.90 -4.76 -4.86
C HIS A 113 18.87 -6.03 -5.74
N THR A 114 18.85 -7.21 -5.12
CA THR A 114 18.84 -8.50 -5.80
C THR A 114 17.45 -9.12 -5.78
N ARG A 115 17.20 -10.06 -6.70
CA ARG A 115 15.92 -10.75 -6.84
C ARG A 115 16.12 -12.23 -7.08
N GLY A 116 15.29 -13.05 -6.43
CA GLY A 116 15.21 -14.48 -6.67
C GLY A 116 13.78 -14.95 -6.86
N ASP A 117 13.66 -16.18 -7.32
CA ASP A 117 12.40 -16.89 -7.52
C ASP A 117 12.05 -17.70 -6.28
N ALA A 118 10.76 -17.93 -6.10
CA ALA A 118 10.22 -18.78 -5.05
C ALA A 118 9.18 -19.73 -5.61
N LEU A 119 9.16 -20.95 -5.08
CA LEU A 119 8.20 -21.99 -5.40
C LEU A 119 7.65 -22.57 -4.09
N LEU A 120 6.34 -22.72 -4.01
CA LEU A 120 5.65 -23.49 -2.98
C LEU A 120 5.16 -24.78 -3.61
N ASP A 121 5.52 -25.91 -3.01
CA ASP A 121 5.09 -27.22 -3.46
C ASP A 121 4.79 -28.10 -2.24
N HIS A 122 3.50 -28.41 -2.05
CA HIS A 122 2.96 -29.18 -0.92
C HIS A 122 3.49 -28.71 0.45
N GLY A 123 3.35 -27.41 0.73
CA GLY A 123 3.81 -26.79 1.97
C GLY A 123 5.32 -26.58 2.09
N VAL A 124 6.12 -26.99 1.10
CA VAL A 124 7.58 -26.78 1.09
C VAL A 124 7.94 -25.60 0.22
N VAL A 125 8.72 -24.68 0.77
CA VAL A 125 9.18 -23.48 0.09
C VAL A 125 10.60 -23.69 -0.45
N PHE A 126 10.74 -23.50 -1.75
CA PHE A 126 12.02 -23.50 -2.46
C PHE A 126 12.32 -22.08 -2.94
N ILE A 127 13.60 -21.70 -2.89
CA ILE A 127 14.09 -20.41 -3.33
C ILE A 127 15.21 -20.63 -4.34
N ARG A 128 15.27 -19.81 -5.39
CA ARG A 128 16.33 -19.80 -6.38
C ARG A 128 16.85 -18.39 -6.59
N GLY A 129 18.16 -18.23 -6.66
CA GLY A 129 18.80 -16.99 -7.07
C GLY A 129 20.31 -17.15 -7.17
N ASP A 130 21.00 -16.08 -7.56
CA ASP A 130 22.45 -16.05 -7.62
C ASP A 130 23.10 -15.97 -6.22
N ASP A 131 24.42 -16.09 -6.18
CA ASP A 131 25.20 -16.05 -4.94
C ASP A 131 24.96 -14.76 -4.15
N GLU A 132 24.79 -13.63 -4.84
CA GLU A 132 24.55 -12.34 -4.22
C GLU A 132 23.18 -12.29 -3.53
N PHE A 133 22.14 -12.79 -4.20
CA PHE A 133 20.80 -12.91 -3.63
C PHE A 133 20.77 -13.88 -2.44
N LEU A 134 21.37 -15.06 -2.56
CA LEU A 134 21.40 -16.04 -1.47
C LEU A 134 22.16 -15.50 -0.26
N ALA A 135 23.28 -14.79 -0.48
CA ALA A 135 24.01 -14.10 0.58
C ALA A 135 23.16 -12.98 1.21
N ALA A 136 22.41 -12.21 0.41
CA ALA A 136 21.52 -11.16 0.89
C ALA A 136 20.34 -11.71 1.73
N LEU A 137 19.93 -12.96 1.50
CA LEU A 137 18.98 -13.67 2.36
C LEU A 137 19.60 -14.20 3.67
N GLY A 138 20.91 -14.09 3.84
CA GLY A 138 21.64 -14.62 5.00
C GLY A 138 21.96 -16.12 4.89
N ILE A 139 21.81 -16.72 3.69
CA ILE A 139 22.24 -18.09 3.44
C ILE A 139 23.76 -18.05 3.26
N SER A 140 24.47 -18.64 4.22
CA SER A 140 25.92 -18.79 4.18
C SER A 140 26.30 -20.25 4.02
N GLY A 141 27.33 -20.52 3.22
CA GLY A 141 27.78 -21.88 2.91
C GLY A 141 28.03 -22.09 1.42
N PRO A 142 28.49 -23.28 1.01
CA PRO A 142 28.65 -23.60 -0.40
C PRO A 142 27.28 -23.51 -1.08
N VAL A 143 27.16 -22.58 -2.01
CA VAL A 143 25.98 -22.42 -2.85
C VAL A 143 25.75 -23.75 -3.59
N PRO A 144 24.51 -24.28 -3.65
CA PRO A 144 24.24 -25.50 -4.39
C PRO A 144 24.76 -25.34 -5.82
N SER A 145 25.35 -26.40 -6.37
CA SER A 145 25.63 -26.43 -7.81
C SER A 145 24.34 -26.08 -8.58
N PRO A 146 24.44 -25.46 -9.77
CA PRO A 146 23.29 -25.17 -10.61
C PRO A 146 22.30 -26.34 -10.58
N PRO A 147 21.04 -26.11 -10.18
CA PRO A 147 20.24 -24.92 -10.50
C PRO A 147 20.02 -23.88 -9.40
N TYR A 148 20.79 -23.93 -8.30
CA TYR A 148 20.73 -22.94 -7.21
C TYR A 148 19.40 -22.93 -6.42
N TRP A 149 18.63 -24.02 -6.46
CA TRP A 149 17.46 -24.19 -5.60
C TRP A 149 17.90 -24.57 -4.18
N VAL A 150 17.39 -23.83 -3.20
CA VAL A 150 17.54 -24.10 -1.77
C VAL A 150 16.17 -24.25 -1.12
N VAL A 151 16.05 -25.19 -0.18
CA VAL A 151 14.86 -25.27 0.68
C VAL A 151 14.95 -24.14 1.69
N ALA A 152 13.93 -23.29 1.76
CA ALA A 152 13.94 -22.13 2.65
C ALA A 152 13.93 -22.54 4.12
N GLY A 153 13.22 -23.61 4.48
CA GLY A 153 13.01 -24.03 5.87
C GLY A 153 12.51 -22.85 6.72
N ASP A 154 13.18 -22.61 7.85
CA ASP A 154 12.84 -21.53 8.78
C ASP A 154 13.44 -20.15 8.42
N LEU A 155 14.20 -20.05 7.33
CA LEU A 155 14.91 -18.83 6.93
C LEU A 155 14.00 -17.60 6.89
N LEU A 156 12.79 -17.77 6.37
CA LEU A 156 11.78 -16.73 6.25
C LEU A 156 10.63 -16.90 7.27
N GLN A 157 10.79 -17.76 8.27
CA GLN A 157 9.82 -18.03 9.34
C GLN A 157 8.39 -18.35 8.80
N GLY A 158 8.29 -19.03 7.65
CA GLY A 158 7.01 -19.33 7.01
C GLY A 158 6.25 -18.13 6.45
N LYS A 159 6.88 -16.96 6.29
CA LYS A 159 6.20 -15.71 5.91
C LYS A 159 6.06 -15.47 4.40
N LEU A 160 6.80 -16.21 3.57
CA LEU A 160 6.84 -15.94 2.12
C LEU A 160 5.52 -16.32 1.42
N PHE A 161 5.02 -17.51 1.70
CA PHE A 161 3.70 -17.98 1.29
C PHE A 161 2.85 -18.08 2.54
N TYR A 162 2.40 -16.92 3.04
CA TYR A 162 1.67 -16.87 4.29
C TYR A 162 0.25 -17.41 4.07
N SER A 163 0.05 -18.68 4.44
CA SER A 163 -1.17 -19.45 4.18
C SER A 163 -2.46 -18.70 4.58
N PRO A 164 -3.55 -18.80 3.80
CA PRO A 164 -4.82 -18.17 4.13
C PRO A 164 -5.39 -18.59 5.46
N THR A 165 -5.19 -19.85 5.82
CA THR A 165 -5.59 -20.37 7.13
C THR A 165 -4.86 -19.64 8.26
N THR A 166 -3.56 -19.41 8.11
CA THR A 166 -2.72 -18.78 9.13
C THR A 166 -3.06 -17.30 9.33
N TRP A 167 -3.13 -16.54 8.24
CA TRP A 167 -3.34 -15.09 8.37
C TRP A 167 -4.77 -14.73 8.75
N THR A 168 -5.77 -15.48 8.26
CA THR A 168 -7.17 -15.24 8.67
C THR A 168 -7.43 -15.64 10.12
N ALA A 169 -6.71 -16.64 10.65
CA ALA A 169 -6.80 -17.01 12.07
C ALA A 169 -6.26 -15.89 12.97
N ALA A 170 -5.20 -15.21 12.56
CA ALA A 170 -4.61 -14.08 13.29
C ALA A 170 -5.51 -12.82 13.32
N LEU A 171 -6.53 -12.77 12.47
CA LEU A 171 -7.51 -11.68 12.38
C LEU A 171 -8.88 -12.06 12.95
N LEU A 172 -9.04 -13.20 13.61
CA LEU A 172 -10.32 -13.56 14.20
C LEU A 172 -10.82 -12.48 15.19
N PRO A 173 -12.10 -12.09 15.15
CA PRO A 173 -12.65 -11.11 16.07
C PRO A 173 -12.43 -11.46 17.54
N THR A 174 -11.97 -10.45 18.29
CA THR A 174 -11.83 -10.49 19.74
C THR A 174 -12.61 -9.33 20.37
N PRO A 175 -12.92 -9.37 21.67
CA PRO A 175 -13.59 -8.25 22.35
C PRO A 175 -12.80 -6.92 22.30
N ALA A 176 -11.49 -6.98 22.07
CA ALA A 176 -10.61 -5.80 21.95
C ALA A 176 -10.42 -5.34 20.51
N ALA A 177 -11.01 -6.02 19.52
CA ALA A 177 -10.86 -5.67 18.13
C ALA A 177 -11.62 -4.37 17.79
N THR A 178 -11.02 -3.57 16.91
CA THR A 178 -11.56 -2.25 16.55
C THR A 178 -11.69 -2.06 15.05
N ILE A 179 -12.60 -1.17 14.67
CA ILE A 179 -12.69 -0.62 13.31
C ILE A 179 -12.50 0.88 13.37
N ASP A 180 -11.62 1.36 12.49
CA ASP A 180 -11.39 2.77 12.21
C ASP A 180 -11.44 3.00 10.69
N GLY A 181 -12.53 3.61 10.22
CA GLY A 181 -12.82 3.70 8.78
C GLY A 181 -12.84 2.32 8.12
N ASN A 182 -11.91 2.10 7.18
CA ASN A 182 -11.74 0.84 6.46
C ASN A 182 -10.69 -0.07 7.11
N THR A 183 -10.09 0.32 8.23
CA THR A 183 -9.06 -0.46 8.91
C THR A 183 -9.69 -1.26 10.03
N TYR A 184 -9.50 -2.57 9.96
CA TYR A 184 -9.85 -3.51 11.01
C TYR A 184 -8.58 -3.90 11.78
N THR A 185 -8.61 -3.86 13.11
CA THR A 185 -7.43 -4.10 13.95
C THR A 185 -7.75 -5.11 15.06
N VAL A 186 -6.83 -6.07 15.26
CA VAL A 186 -6.86 -7.08 16.33
C VAL A 186 -5.48 -7.14 17.00
N GLY A 187 -5.35 -6.53 18.17
CA GLY A 187 -4.04 -6.43 18.84
C GLY A 187 -3.02 -5.70 17.96
N ALA A 188 -1.94 -6.39 17.57
CA ALA A 188 -0.90 -5.86 16.69
C ALA A 188 -1.19 -6.10 15.18
N ASN A 189 -2.23 -6.85 14.85
CA ASN A 189 -2.58 -7.22 13.49
C ASN A 189 -3.62 -6.27 12.92
N SER A 190 -3.59 -6.03 11.62
CA SER A 190 -4.62 -5.26 10.94
C SER A 190 -4.93 -5.75 9.54
N ALA A 191 -6.09 -5.35 9.03
CA ALA A 191 -6.53 -5.58 7.66
C ALA A 191 -7.26 -4.34 7.12
N THR A 192 -7.10 -4.10 5.82
CA THR A 192 -7.86 -3.06 5.11
C THR A 192 -9.04 -3.70 4.41
N LEU A 193 -10.23 -3.21 4.75
CA LEU A 193 -11.51 -3.64 4.20
C LEU A 193 -11.84 -2.80 2.97
N ASN A 194 -12.07 -3.45 1.83
CA ASN A 194 -12.54 -2.78 0.62
C ASN A 194 -14.06 -2.61 0.67
N ASN A 195 -14.53 -1.62 1.43
CA ASN A 195 -15.95 -1.27 1.58
C ASN A 195 -16.85 -2.47 1.93
N GLY A 196 -16.35 -3.39 2.77
CA GLY A 196 -17.08 -4.57 3.24
C GLY A 196 -17.26 -5.68 2.19
N LYS A 197 -16.63 -5.56 1.01
CA LYS A 197 -16.68 -6.60 -0.03
C LYS A 197 -15.55 -7.60 0.09
N ASP A 198 -14.39 -7.11 0.51
CA ASP A 198 -13.18 -7.91 0.53
C ASP A 198 -12.14 -7.38 1.52
N ILE A 199 -11.10 -8.16 1.79
CA ILE A 199 -9.87 -7.71 2.42
C ILE A 199 -8.87 -7.43 1.30
N SER A 200 -8.33 -6.22 1.22
CA SER A 200 -7.38 -5.83 0.16
C SER A 200 -5.93 -5.79 0.64
N HIS A 201 -5.72 -5.73 1.96
CA HIS A 201 -4.40 -5.66 2.57
C HIS A 201 -4.47 -6.28 3.96
N TYR A 202 -3.38 -6.93 4.39
CA TYR A 202 -3.19 -7.31 5.79
C TYR A 202 -1.78 -7.00 6.27
N ASN A 203 -1.67 -6.70 7.57
CA ASN A 203 -0.42 -6.57 8.29
C ASN A 203 -0.43 -7.48 9.53
N ILE A 204 0.31 -8.58 9.48
CA ILE A 204 0.29 -9.64 10.49
C ILE A 204 1.71 -10.16 10.69
N ASN A 205 2.21 -10.18 11.93
CA ASN A 205 3.49 -10.82 12.29
C ASN A 205 4.69 -10.42 11.41
N GLY A 206 4.73 -9.15 10.97
CA GLY A 206 5.77 -8.62 10.08
C GLY A 206 5.57 -8.93 8.59
N VAL A 207 4.44 -9.52 8.20
CA VAL A 207 3.98 -9.63 6.82
C VAL A 207 3.00 -8.49 6.55
N SER A 208 3.33 -7.60 5.61
CA SER A 208 2.45 -6.51 5.18
C SER A 208 2.33 -6.57 3.67
N VAL A 209 1.18 -7.04 3.18
CA VAL A 209 0.96 -7.30 1.77
C VAL A 209 -0.45 -6.90 1.36
N ASP A 210 -0.55 -6.41 0.13
CA ASP A 210 -1.80 -6.31 -0.60
C ASP A 210 -2.17 -7.71 -1.10
N ILE A 211 -3.45 -8.04 -1.05
CA ILE A 211 -3.99 -9.30 -1.54
C ILE A 211 -5.00 -9.06 -2.64
N THR A 212 -4.97 -9.93 -3.64
CA THR A 212 -5.95 -9.95 -4.72
C THR A 212 -6.33 -11.40 -5.02
N PRO A 213 -7.62 -11.66 -5.33
CA PRO A 213 -8.05 -12.99 -5.72
C PRO A 213 -7.33 -13.50 -6.97
N GLY A 214 -7.04 -14.80 -7.01
CA GLY A 214 -6.60 -15.55 -8.18
C GLY A 214 -7.42 -16.82 -8.37
N THR A 215 -7.19 -17.54 -9.48
CA THR A 215 -7.79 -18.86 -9.69
C THR A 215 -6.74 -19.95 -9.46
N ALA A 216 -7.15 -21.10 -8.91
CA ALA A 216 -6.23 -22.21 -8.66
C ALA A 216 -5.55 -22.69 -9.95
N ALA A 217 -6.26 -22.68 -11.07
CA ALA A 217 -5.72 -23.03 -12.39
C ALA A 217 -4.61 -22.07 -12.84
N GLU A 218 -4.80 -20.75 -12.70
CA GLU A 218 -3.77 -19.75 -13.03
C GLU A 218 -2.52 -19.91 -12.17
N ILE A 219 -2.69 -20.11 -10.87
CA ILE A 219 -1.58 -20.24 -9.93
C ILE A 219 -0.80 -21.52 -10.18
N THR A 220 -1.51 -22.65 -10.35
CA THR A 220 -0.88 -23.94 -10.65
C THR A 220 -0.13 -23.88 -11.98
N ALA A 221 -0.71 -23.28 -13.03
CA ALA A 221 -0.04 -23.13 -14.32
C ALA A 221 1.25 -22.30 -14.20
N THR A 222 1.23 -21.22 -13.41
CA THR A 222 2.40 -20.37 -13.15
C THR A 222 3.48 -21.12 -12.36
N ALA A 223 3.08 -21.86 -11.32
CA ALA A 223 3.99 -22.68 -10.51
C ALA A 223 4.67 -23.78 -11.34
N VAL A 224 3.92 -24.42 -12.26
CA VAL A 224 4.48 -25.41 -13.19
C VAL A 224 5.56 -24.80 -14.10
N GLN A 225 5.38 -23.55 -14.56
CA GLN A 225 6.38 -22.86 -15.38
C GLN A 225 7.68 -22.60 -14.62
N LEU A 226 7.60 -22.22 -13.35
CA LEU A 226 8.77 -22.00 -12.48
C LEU A 226 9.42 -23.30 -12.01
N GLY A 227 8.66 -24.40 -11.98
CA GLY A 227 9.11 -25.76 -11.68
C GLY A 227 9.81 -26.45 -12.85
N ALA A 228 9.31 -27.63 -13.26
CA ALA A 228 9.99 -28.58 -14.14
C ALA A 228 10.32 -28.10 -15.57
N GLY A 229 9.82 -26.94 -15.99
CA GLY A 229 9.80 -26.54 -17.40
C GLY A 229 10.91 -25.60 -17.88
N HIS A 230 11.35 -24.60 -17.11
CA HIS A 230 12.05 -23.46 -17.73
C HIS A 230 13.10 -22.76 -16.85
N GLY A 231 14.10 -23.53 -16.43
CA GLY A 231 15.43 -23.05 -16.05
C GLY A 231 16.43 -24.20 -16.15
N PRO A 232 17.76 -23.97 -16.22
CA PRO A 232 18.69 -25.09 -16.04
C PRO A 232 18.37 -25.73 -14.69
N GLY A 233 18.19 -27.06 -14.66
CA GLY A 233 17.86 -27.81 -13.44
C GLY A 233 16.99 -29.03 -13.70
N ALA A 234 17.26 -30.11 -12.96
CA ALA A 234 16.40 -31.29 -12.98
C ALA A 234 15.32 -31.17 -11.89
N VAL A 235 14.15 -31.74 -12.17
CA VAL A 235 12.97 -31.71 -11.31
C VAL A 235 13.29 -32.28 -9.92
N PRO A 236 12.95 -31.62 -8.80
CA PRO A 236 13.01 -32.24 -7.48
C PRO A 236 12.20 -33.54 -7.49
N THR A 237 12.80 -34.64 -7.05
CA THR A 237 12.12 -35.95 -7.01
C THR A 237 11.81 -36.35 -5.57
N ARG A 238 10.84 -37.25 -5.38
CA ARG A 238 10.53 -37.84 -4.07
C ARG A 238 11.37 -39.10 -3.87
N SER A 239 11.99 -39.25 -2.71
CA SER A 239 12.57 -40.52 -2.27
C SER A 239 11.46 -41.55 -2.01
N ALA A 240 11.84 -42.84 -1.95
CA ALA A 240 10.93 -43.90 -1.51
C ALA A 240 10.40 -43.70 -0.07
N SER A 241 11.04 -42.86 0.74
CA SER A 241 10.61 -42.48 2.09
C SER A 241 9.79 -41.18 2.14
N GLY A 242 9.47 -40.58 0.99
CA GLY A 242 8.69 -39.35 0.87
C GLY A 242 9.48 -38.05 1.06
N SER A 243 10.79 -38.12 1.30
CA SER A 243 11.67 -36.96 1.42
C SER A 243 11.99 -36.37 0.04
N TRP A 244 12.06 -35.05 -0.07
CA TRP A 244 12.50 -34.40 -1.31
C TRP A 244 14.00 -34.67 -1.55
N GLN A 245 14.33 -35.14 -2.75
CA GLN A 245 15.68 -35.37 -3.22
C GLN A 245 15.98 -34.47 -4.41
N LEU A 246 17.05 -33.69 -4.29
CA LEU A 246 17.63 -33.01 -5.44
C LEU A 246 18.25 -34.08 -6.36
N PRO A 247 18.04 -34.00 -7.68
CA PRO A 247 18.74 -34.86 -8.62
C PRO A 247 20.27 -34.69 -8.45
N PRO A 248 21.06 -35.76 -8.61
CA PRO A 248 22.51 -35.67 -8.48
C PRO A 248 23.05 -34.64 -9.47
N GLY A 249 23.98 -33.81 -8.99
CA GLY A 249 24.64 -32.80 -9.81
C GLY A 249 25.39 -33.42 -11.00
N PRO A 250 25.72 -32.63 -12.03
CA PRO A 250 26.53 -33.11 -13.14
C PRO A 250 27.86 -33.69 -12.62
N PRO A 251 28.38 -34.77 -13.23
CA PRO A 251 29.67 -35.32 -12.82
C PRO A 251 30.77 -34.25 -12.96
N PRO A 252 31.77 -34.24 -12.06
CA PRO A 252 32.88 -33.30 -12.15
C PRO A 252 33.57 -33.42 -13.52
N PRO A 253 34.14 -32.32 -14.05
CA PRO A 253 34.87 -32.35 -15.31
C PRO A 253 35.96 -33.42 -15.26
N ALA A 254 36.08 -34.20 -16.33
CA ALA A 254 37.18 -35.16 -16.45
C ALA A 254 38.51 -34.40 -16.31
N PRO A 255 39.48 -34.93 -15.54
CA PRO A 255 40.80 -34.33 -15.45
C PRO A 255 41.40 -34.20 -16.86
N PRO A 256 42.16 -33.13 -17.14
CA PRO A 256 42.79 -32.96 -18.44
C PRO A 256 43.63 -34.19 -18.77
N THR A 257 43.40 -34.77 -19.94
CA THR A 257 44.23 -35.85 -20.47
C THR A 257 45.67 -35.35 -20.66
N PRO A 258 46.69 -36.11 -20.21
CA PRO A 258 48.09 -35.75 -20.38
C PRO A 258 48.54 -35.71 -21.84
#